data_AF-A0A7G5H5G5-F1
#
_entry.id   AF-A0A7G5H5G5-F1
#
_cell.length_a   1.000
_cell.length_b   1.000
_cell.length_c   1.000
_cell.angle_alpha   90.00
_cell.angle_beta   90.00
_cell.angle_gamma   90.00
#
_symmetry.space_group_name_H-M   'P 1'
#
loop_
_entity.id
_entity.type
_entity.pdbx_description
1 polymer ?
#
loop_
_entity_poly.entity_id
_entity_poly.type
_entity_poly.pdbx_seq_one_letter_code
_entity_poly.pdbx_strand_id
1 'polypeptide(L)'
;MKKYLYLSLLFLMGCSKNSNPVSYIKDVVALREGDGFQVYFVLADASGLPTAISGAAVLNFEVKDPETGIYRSIYTDKRSPRVDDFEVTTVGRGPFEKETVLFNFGRYPDAMLQRMGVKSGDFGRARVTFSEDHGGKTVGGESPINF
;
A
#
# COMPACT_ATOMS: atom_id res chain seq x y z
N MET A 1 -27.94 19.54 49.35
CA MET A 1 -26.55 19.05 49.44
C MET A 1 -26.06 18.69 48.05
N LYS A 2 -24.95 19.30 47.62
CA LYS A 2 -24.24 19.02 46.36
C LYS A 2 -23.70 17.59 46.35
N LYS A 3 -23.69 16.95 45.18
CA LYS A 3 -22.58 16.13 44.65
C LYS A 3 -22.79 15.94 43.14
N TYR A 4 -22.22 16.86 42.36
CA TYR A 4 -21.75 16.54 41.01
C TYR A 4 -20.42 15.80 41.19
N LEU A 5 -20.21 14.66 40.53
CA LEU A 5 -18.86 14.24 40.20
C LEU A 5 -18.86 13.35 38.94
N TYR A 6 -18.54 14.03 37.84
CA TYR A 6 -17.82 13.57 36.66
C TYR A 6 -17.31 12.13 36.70
N LEU A 7 -17.71 11.34 35.69
CA LEU A 7 -16.85 10.32 35.11
C LEU A 7 -16.94 10.34 33.58
N SER A 8 -16.74 11.51 33.00
CA SER A 8 -16.27 11.65 31.62
C SER A 8 -14.76 11.46 31.61
N LEU A 9 -14.31 10.21 31.46
CA LEU A 9 -12.93 9.86 31.12
C LEU A 9 -12.85 8.43 30.57
N LEU A 10 -13.41 8.18 29.39
CA LEU A 10 -13.01 7.02 28.59
C LEU A 10 -12.15 7.48 27.42
N PHE A 11 -10.84 7.43 27.66
CA PHE A 11 -9.80 7.06 26.71
C PHE A 11 -9.90 7.68 25.31
N LEU A 12 -9.43 8.92 25.20
CA LEU A 12 -8.63 9.33 24.03
C LEU A 12 -7.27 8.62 24.10
N MET A 13 -7.25 7.29 24.06
CA MET A 13 -6.03 6.59 23.68
C MET A 13 -6.00 6.63 22.17
N GLY A 14 -5.14 7.48 21.62
CA GLY A 14 -4.84 7.49 20.20
C GLY A 14 -4.63 6.05 19.75
N CYS A 15 -5.37 5.63 18.73
CA CYS A 15 -5.23 4.31 18.15
C CYS A 15 -3.79 4.18 17.67
N SER A 16 -2.94 3.56 18.50
CA SER A 16 -1.53 3.35 18.16
C SER A 16 -1.51 2.36 17.00
N LYS A 17 -0.84 2.74 15.91
CA LYS A 17 -0.65 1.82 14.78
C LYS A 17 0.02 0.57 15.31
N ASN A 18 -0.54 -0.60 14.98
CA ASN A 18 0.15 -1.86 15.18
C ASN A 18 1.54 -1.78 14.54
N SER A 19 2.57 -2.18 15.28
CA SER A 19 3.97 -2.15 14.86
C SER A 19 4.63 -3.53 14.97
N ASN A 20 3.82 -4.59 14.98
CA ASN A 20 4.33 -5.95 14.92
C ASN A 20 5.13 -6.18 13.63
N PRO A 21 6.13 -7.09 13.65
CA PRO A 21 6.87 -7.46 12.44
C PRO A 21 5.96 -7.88 11.30
N VAL A 22 6.32 -7.47 10.08
CA VAL A 22 5.60 -7.82 8.86
C VAL A 22 5.75 -9.30 8.56
N SER A 23 4.63 -9.93 8.26
CA SER A 23 4.58 -11.29 7.75
C SER A 23 4.35 -11.31 6.24
N TYR A 24 3.52 -10.42 5.70
CA TYR A 24 3.24 -10.34 4.25
C TYR A 24 2.68 -8.97 3.85
N ILE A 25 2.65 -8.70 2.54
CA ILE A 25 1.87 -7.59 1.98
C ILE A 25 0.43 -8.08 1.81
N LYS A 26 -0.48 -7.49 2.57
CA LYS A 26 -1.90 -7.86 2.58
C LYS A 26 -2.60 -7.45 1.30
N ASP A 27 -2.36 -6.22 0.85
CA ASP A 27 -2.95 -5.64 -0.34
C ASP A 27 -1.89 -4.78 -1.05
N VAL A 28 -1.79 -4.91 -2.38
CA VAL A 28 -1.23 -3.87 -3.26
C VAL A 28 -2.38 -3.40 -4.13
N VAL A 29 -2.61 -2.10 -4.13
CA VAL A 29 -3.72 -1.52 -4.89
C VAL A 29 -3.15 -0.49 -5.84
N ALA A 30 -3.41 -0.70 -7.13
CA ALA A 30 -3.24 0.30 -8.16
C ALA A 30 -4.62 0.66 -8.72
N LEU A 31 -5.24 1.68 -8.15
CA LEU A 31 -6.58 2.11 -8.51
C LEU A 31 -6.51 3.10 -9.67
N ARG A 32 -7.25 2.83 -10.76
CA ARG A 32 -7.40 3.80 -11.85
C ARG A 32 -8.18 5.02 -11.35
N GLU A 33 -7.56 6.19 -11.45
CA GLU A 33 -8.15 7.49 -11.13
C GLU A 33 -7.88 8.47 -12.26
N GLY A 34 -8.90 8.68 -13.12
CA GLY A 34 -8.78 9.50 -14.31
C GLY A 34 -7.73 8.94 -15.27
N ASP A 35 -6.72 9.75 -15.58
CA ASP A 35 -5.60 9.49 -16.50
C ASP A 35 -4.36 8.94 -15.77
N GLY A 36 -4.54 8.11 -14.74
CA GLY A 36 -3.43 7.51 -14.03
C GLY A 36 -3.86 6.52 -12.95
N PHE A 37 -2.88 6.11 -12.16
CA PHE A 37 -3.07 5.18 -11.05
C PHE A 37 -2.71 5.82 -9.72
N GLN A 38 -3.61 5.71 -8.75
CA GLN A 38 -3.30 5.93 -7.34
C GLN A 38 -2.83 4.59 -6.75
N VAL A 39 -1.61 4.56 -6.19
CA VAL A 39 -1.00 3.32 -5.71
C VAL A 39 -0.73 3.39 -4.20
N TYR A 40 -1.10 2.31 -3.50
CA TYR A 40 -0.74 2.09 -2.10
C TYR A 40 -0.54 0.60 -1.81
N PHE A 41 0.04 0.31 -0.64
CA PHE A 41 0.09 -1.04 -0.12
C PHE A 41 -0.25 -1.10 1.38
N VAL A 42 -0.67 -2.28 1.83
CA VAL A 42 -0.97 -2.59 3.23
C VAL A 42 -0.08 -3.74 3.67
N LEU A 43 0.65 -3.57 4.76
CA LEU A 43 1.40 -4.64 5.41
C LEU A 43 0.53 -5.34 6.43
N ALA A 44 0.76 -6.63 6.67
CA ALA A 44 0.13 -7.36 7.76
C ALA A 44 1.12 -8.19 8.56
N ASP A 45 0.85 -8.30 9.86
CA ASP A 45 1.57 -9.20 10.75
C ASP A 45 1.11 -10.65 10.61
N ALA A 46 1.67 -11.55 11.43
CA ALA A 46 1.34 -12.98 11.38
C ALA A 46 -0.12 -13.32 11.74
N SER A 47 -0.82 -12.42 12.44
CA SER A 47 -2.24 -12.57 12.76
C SER A 47 -3.17 -12.01 11.67
N GLY A 48 -2.60 -11.38 10.64
CA GLY A 48 -3.34 -10.76 9.54
C GLY A 48 -3.85 -9.36 9.83
N LEU A 49 -3.46 -8.76 10.97
CA LEU A 49 -3.77 -7.38 11.30
C LEU A 49 -2.84 -6.44 10.53
N PRO A 50 -3.36 -5.30 10.00
CA PRO A 50 -2.52 -4.28 9.39
C PRO A 50 -1.41 -3.83 10.34
N THR A 51 -0.21 -3.59 9.82
CA THR A 51 0.95 -3.12 10.61
C THR A 51 1.66 -1.97 9.89
N ALA A 52 2.28 -1.08 10.65
CA ALA A 52 3.15 -0.01 10.16
C ALA A 52 4.55 -0.22 10.73
N ILE A 53 5.53 -0.41 9.86
CA ILE A 53 6.92 -0.62 10.23
C ILE A 53 7.85 0.08 9.24
N SER A 54 8.99 0.54 9.74
CA SER A 54 10.02 1.15 8.91
C SER A 54 10.74 0.12 8.03
N GLY A 55 11.14 0.53 6.84
CA GLY A 55 11.86 -0.34 5.91
C GLY A 55 12.13 0.30 4.56
N ALA A 56 12.35 -0.54 3.56
CA ALA A 56 12.49 -0.16 2.17
C ALA A 56 11.36 -0.76 1.32
N ALA A 57 10.64 0.09 0.59
CA ALA A 57 9.60 -0.31 -0.35
C ALA A 57 10.05 -0.05 -1.79
N VAL A 58 9.84 -1.02 -2.67
CA VAL A 58 10.10 -0.89 -4.11
C VAL A 58 8.83 -1.21 -4.86
N LEU A 59 8.28 -0.23 -5.56
CA LEU A 59 7.20 -0.40 -6.52
C LEU A 59 7.80 -0.56 -7.91
N ASN A 60 7.42 -1.63 -8.61
CA ASN A 60 7.69 -1.83 -10.03
C ASN A 60 6.38 -1.83 -10.78
N PHE A 61 6.27 -0.97 -11.79
CA PHE A 61 5.29 -1.19 -12.84
C PHE A 61 5.90 -2.14 -13.87
N GLU A 62 5.16 -3.19 -14.20
CA GLU A 62 5.58 -4.21 -15.13
C GLU A 62 4.53 -4.39 -16.22
N VAL A 63 4.97 -4.56 -17.47
CA VAL A 63 4.10 -4.88 -18.62
C VAL A 63 4.32 -6.33 -18.99
N LYS A 64 3.23 -7.05 -19.29
CA LYS A 64 3.29 -8.41 -19.81
C LYS A 64 3.50 -8.37 -21.31
N ASP A 65 4.58 -8.99 -21.77
CA ASP A 65 4.83 -9.20 -23.19
C ASP A 65 3.77 -10.18 -23.75
N PRO A 66 3.05 -9.82 -24.82
CA PRO A 66 1.96 -10.66 -25.34
C PRO A 66 2.46 -11.91 -26.08
N GLU A 67 3.69 -11.91 -26.61
CA GLU A 67 4.25 -13.02 -27.37
C GLU A 67 4.86 -14.08 -26.44
N THR A 68 5.59 -13.63 -25.42
CA THR A 68 6.34 -14.49 -24.50
C THR A 68 5.62 -14.70 -23.16
N GLY A 69 4.67 -13.84 -22.82
CA GLY A 69 3.99 -13.84 -21.53
C GLY A 69 4.85 -13.35 -20.35
N ILE A 70 6.09 -12.92 -20.60
CA ILE A 70 7.05 -12.49 -19.58
C ILE A 70 6.76 -11.04 -19.16
N TYR A 71 6.84 -10.78 -17.86
CA TYR A 71 6.76 -9.41 -17.34
C TYR A 71 8.11 -8.71 -17.45
N ARG A 72 8.11 -7.50 -18.02
CA ARG A 72 9.25 -6.58 -18.02
C ARG A 72 8.96 -5.37 -17.15
N SER A 73 9.91 -4.97 -16.30
CA SER A 73 9.79 -3.71 -15.56
C SER A 73 9.94 -2.53 -16.52
N ILE A 74 9.07 -1.54 -16.36
CA ILE A 74 9.06 -0.30 -17.14
C ILE A 74 9.42 0.91 -16.29
N TYR A 75 9.17 0.84 -14.99
CA TYR A 75 9.37 1.93 -14.06
C TYR A 75 9.49 1.38 -12.64
N THR A 76 10.40 1.98 -11.88
CA THR A 76 10.65 1.61 -10.48
C THR A 76 10.64 2.86 -9.60
N ASP A 77 9.82 2.87 -8.56
CA ASP A 77 9.85 3.86 -7.48
C ASP A 77 10.34 3.18 -6.19
N LYS A 78 11.32 3.81 -5.53
CA LYS A 78 11.92 3.31 -4.29
C LYS A 78 11.66 4.31 -3.18
N ARG A 79 11.09 3.84 -2.09
CA ARG A 79 10.79 4.62 -0.89
C ARG A 79 11.36 3.95 0.34
N SER A 80 11.54 4.74 1.40
CA SER A 80 11.93 4.26 2.72
C SER A 80 10.83 4.60 3.72
N PRO A 81 9.71 3.85 3.74
CA PRO A 81 8.63 4.10 4.68
C PRO A 81 9.12 4.15 6.12
N ARG A 82 8.63 5.12 6.88
CA ARG A 82 8.67 5.16 8.34
C ARG A 82 7.28 4.91 8.89
N VAL A 83 7.20 4.47 10.14
CA VAL A 83 5.91 4.22 10.84
C VAL A 83 4.93 5.39 10.71
N ASP A 84 5.43 6.62 10.76
CA ASP A 84 4.60 7.83 10.67
C ASP A 84 4.08 8.12 9.26
N ASP A 85 4.74 7.61 8.22
CA ASP A 85 4.32 7.77 6.82
C ASP A 85 3.12 6.89 6.46
N PHE A 86 2.79 5.90 7.30
CA PHE A 86 1.59 5.10 7.12
C PHE A 86 0.36 5.88 7.59
N GLU A 87 -0.74 5.79 6.84
CA GLU A 87 -1.98 6.48 7.13
C GLU A 87 -3.02 5.48 7.64
N VAL A 88 -3.69 5.83 8.74
CA VAL A 88 -4.90 5.13 9.19
C VAL A 88 -6.07 5.70 8.40
N THR A 89 -6.75 4.87 7.63
CA THR A 89 -7.86 5.32 6.77
C THR A 89 -8.86 4.19 6.52
N THR A 90 -10.01 4.53 5.93
CA THR A 90 -11.02 3.56 5.49
C THR A 90 -10.90 3.36 3.99
N VAL A 91 -10.80 2.10 3.57
CA VAL A 91 -10.78 1.68 2.16
C VAL A 91 -11.94 0.75 1.86
N GLY A 92 -12.30 0.61 0.58
CA GLY A 92 -13.46 -0.17 0.15
C GLY A 92 -14.68 0.70 -0.11
N ARG A 93 -15.82 0.06 -0.38
CA ARG A 93 -17.12 0.73 -0.57
C ARG A 93 -18.24 -0.14 -0.02
N GLY A 94 -19.20 0.49 0.66
CA GLY A 94 -20.38 -0.19 1.19
C GLY A 94 -20.02 -1.28 2.20
N PRO A 95 -20.55 -2.52 2.10
CA PRO A 95 -20.33 -3.56 3.11
C PRO A 95 -18.88 -4.07 3.17
N PHE A 96 -18.01 -3.64 2.26
CA PHE A 96 -16.59 -3.99 2.22
C PHE A 96 -15.68 -2.87 2.71
N GLU A 97 -16.25 -1.78 3.25
CA GLU A 97 -15.48 -0.74 3.91
C GLU A 97 -14.76 -1.32 5.14
N LYS A 98 -13.45 -1.07 5.22
CA LYS A 98 -12.60 -1.51 6.33
C LYS A 98 -11.62 -0.43 6.69
N GLU A 99 -11.44 -0.19 7.99
CA GLU A 99 -10.30 0.57 8.49
C GLU A 99 -9.01 -0.22 8.23
N THR A 100 -7.97 0.47 7.79
CA THR A 100 -6.65 -0.12 7.52
C THR A 100 -5.56 0.89 7.79
N VAL A 101 -4.32 0.39 7.82
CA VAL A 101 -3.10 1.20 7.84
C VAL A 101 -2.38 0.97 6.53
N LEU A 102 -2.17 2.00 5.72
CA LEU A 102 -1.57 1.88 4.38
C LEU A 102 -0.40 2.83 4.20
N PHE A 103 0.53 2.49 3.31
CA PHE A 103 1.54 3.42 2.82
C PHE A 103 1.17 3.84 1.40
N ASN A 104 1.10 5.15 1.18
CA ASN A 104 0.73 5.75 -0.09
C ASN A 104 1.97 6.03 -0.94
N PHE A 105 2.10 5.34 -2.08
CA PHE A 105 3.15 5.65 -3.08
C PHE A 105 2.85 6.94 -3.86
N GLY A 106 1.57 7.29 -3.96
CA GLY A 106 1.08 8.47 -4.67
C GLY A 106 0.46 8.12 -6.03
N ARG A 107 0.26 9.17 -6.82
CA ARG A 107 -0.35 9.10 -8.15
C ARG A 107 0.70 9.01 -9.25
N TYR A 108 0.49 8.09 -10.18
CA TYR A 108 1.31 7.86 -11.36
C TYR A 108 0.50 8.15 -12.63
N PRO A 109 0.73 9.28 -13.31
CA PRO A 109 0.00 9.63 -14.54
C PRO A 109 0.32 8.69 -15.71
N ASP A 110 -0.68 8.38 -16.53
CA ASP A 110 -0.55 7.56 -17.74
C ASP A 110 0.48 8.17 -18.69
N ALA A 111 0.52 9.51 -18.83
CA ALA A 111 1.51 10.19 -19.65
C ALA A 111 2.97 9.89 -19.21
N MET A 112 3.20 9.67 -17.92
CA MET A 112 4.52 9.25 -17.42
C MET A 112 4.82 7.81 -17.84
N LEU A 113 3.87 6.90 -17.65
CA LEU A 113 4.03 5.48 -17.94
C LEU A 113 4.17 5.21 -19.45
N GLN A 114 3.43 5.95 -20.28
CA GLN A 114 3.52 5.90 -21.74
C GLN A 114 4.89 6.32 -22.26
N ARG A 115 5.52 7.33 -21.64
CA ARG A 115 6.91 7.73 -21.95
C ARG A 115 7.92 6.63 -21.64
N MET A 116 7.59 5.69 -20.75
CA MET A 116 8.40 4.52 -20.43
C MET A 116 8.11 3.31 -21.36
N GLY A 117 7.31 3.51 -22.42
CA GLY A 117 7.05 2.50 -23.44
C GLY A 117 5.86 1.59 -23.16
N VAL A 118 4.90 2.08 -22.38
CA VAL A 118 3.56 1.48 -22.23
C VAL A 118 2.64 1.98 -23.32
N LYS A 119 1.78 1.10 -23.84
CA LYS A 119 0.69 1.48 -24.72
C LYS A 119 -0.66 1.25 -24.02
N SER A 120 -1.66 2.03 -24.41
CA SER A 120 -3.02 1.80 -23.91
C SER A 120 -3.52 0.43 -24.38
N GLY A 121 -4.13 -0.30 -23.46
CA GLY A 121 -4.55 -1.69 -23.66
C GLY A 121 -3.49 -2.73 -23.29
N ASP A 122 -2.26 -2.32 -22.96
CA ASP A 122 -1.27 -3.24 -22.43
C ASP A 122 -1.76 -3.80 -21.08
N PHE A 123 -1.57 -5.10 -20.88
CA PHE A 123 -1.79 -5.74 -19.58
C PHE A 123 -0.49 -5.72 -18.77
N GLY A 124 -0.61 -5.44 -17.48
CA GLY A 124 0.54 -5.40 -16.60
C GLY A 124 0.19 -5.60 -15.13
N ARG A 125 1.13 -5.22 -14.28
CA ARG A 125 0.94 -5.20 -12.82
C ARG A 125 1.77 -4.12 -12.15
N ALA A 126 1.26 -3.64 -11.03
CA ALA A 126 2.02 -2.92 -10.02
C ALA A 126 2.49 -3.94 -8.97
N ARG A 127 3.80 -4.16 -8.87
CA ARG A 127 4.41 -5.11 -7.93
C ARG A 127 5.16 -4.35 -6.86
N VAL A 128 4.86 -4.63 -5.60
CA VAL A 128 5.57 -4.06 -4.45
C VAL A 128 6.38 -5.14 -3.77
N THR A 129 7.64 -4.82 -3.46
CA THR A 129 8.45 -5.57 -2.48
C THR A 129 8.76 -4.66 -1.30
N PHE A 130 8.65 -5.19 -0.10
CA PHE A 130 8.99 -4.48 1.14
C PHE A 130 10.01 -5.30 1.93
N SER A 131 11.06 -4.64 2.40
CA SER A 131 12.08 -5.22 3.28
C SER A 131 12.12 -4.42 4.57
N GLU A 132 11.92 -5.08 5.71
CA GLU A 132 12.09 -4.44 7.01
C GLU A 132 13.52 -3.96 7.23
N ASP A 133 13.68 -2.87 7.98
CA ASP A 133 14.99 -2.41 8.42
C ASP A 133 15.72 -3.49 9.26
N HIS A 134 17.04 -3.36 9.37
CA HIS A 134 17.91 -4.24 10.17
C HIS A 134 17.91 -5.73 9.78
N GLY A 135 17.66 -6.03 8.51
CA GLY A 135 17.77 -7.40 7.98
C GLY A 135 16.57 -8.28 8.31
N GLY A 136 15.41 -7.66 8.57
CA GLY A 136 14.15 -8.36 8.76
C GLY A 136 13.60 -8.96 7.46
N LYS A 137 12.32 -9.36 7.50
CA LYS A 137 11.71 -10.14 6.42
C LYS A 137 11.58 -9.29 5.15
N THR A 138 11.75 -9.92 3.98
CA THR A 138 11.33 -9.34 2.70
C THR A 138 10.06 -10.03 2.21
N VAL A 139 9.07 -9.23 1.84
CA VAL A 139 7.73 -9.66 1.42
C VAL A 139 7.35 -9.02 0.09
N GLY A 140 6.49 -9.68 -0.69
CA GLY A 140 6.06 -9.22 -2.00
C GLY A 140 4.54 -9.32 -2.17
N GLY A 141 3.99 -8.41 -2.96
CA GLY A 141 2.58 -8.41 -3.37
C GLY A 141 2.42 -7.71 -4.71
N GLU A 142 1.27 -7.86 -5.35
CA GLU A 142 1.00 -7.27 -6.65
C GLU A 142 -0.47 -6.95 -6.88
N SER A 143 -0.71 -6.01 -7.80
CA SER A 143 -2.02 -5.61 -8.29
C SER A 143 -2.01 -5.67 -9.82
N PRO A 144 -2.90 -6.45 -10.47
CA PRO A 144 -3.02 -6.43 -11.92
C PRO A 144 -3.54 -5.07 -12.38
N ILE A 145 -3.04 -4.58 -13.51
CA ILE A 145 -3.47 -3.31 -14.11
C ILE A 145 -3.65 -3.46 -15.62
N ASN A 146 -4.57 -2.68 -16.17
CA ASN A 146 -4.73 -2.47 -17.60
C ASN A 146 -4.37 -1.01 -17.89
N PHE A 147 -3.35 -0.78 -18.69
CA PHE A 147 -2.84 0.56 -18.97
C PHE A 147 -3.74 1.36 -19.92
#